data_AF-A0A5N5W6K3-F1
#
_entry.id   AF-A0A5N5W6K3-F1
#
_cell.length_a   1.000
_cell.length_b   1.000
_cell.length_c   1.000
_cell.angle_alpha   90.00
_cell.angle_beta   90.00
_cell.angle_gamma   90.00
#
_symmetry.space_group_name_H-M   'P 1'
#
loop_
_entity.id
_entity.type
_entity.pdbx_description
1 polymer ?
#
loop_
_entity_poly.entity_id
_entity_poly.type
_entity_poly.pdbx_seq_one_letter_code
_entity_poly.pdbx_strand_id
1 'polypeptide(L)'
;MELKTGVAPCLRCAESTDPDAVHVVYLMHFPRLAAYKIGITSTELRHDRIASHVAQGGTLLERYEVPNREAARTVEEFVLRTVKDYPSNCTEREFPQDGYTETWSDGGPGIDLGKVIARLAQEEAPGFDRLRKLKAYFDEEPVAIEELVAFRRIEAIEVDGVEVLHVGVSEPLEQVLRKIRAGRAVQGRGPGLPARSEQAR
;
A
#
# COMPACT_ATOMS: atom_id res chain seq x y z
N MET A 1 29.18 -2.91 10.95
CA MET A 1 28.08 -2.52 11.85
C MET A 1 26.81 -2.79 11.08
N GLU A 2 26.12 -3.87 11.43
CA GLU A 2 25.02 -4.44 10.64
C GLU A 2 23.72 -3.66 10.87
N LEU A 3 22.99 -3.38 9.79
CA LEU A 3 21.56 -3.14 9.91
C LEU A 3 20.92 -4.40 10.47
N LYS A 4 20.25 -4.26 11.61
CA LYS A 4 19.52 -5.35 12.24
C LYS A 4 18.30 -5.70 11.38
N THR A 5 18.52 -6.50 10.35
CA THR A 5 17.47 -7.21 9.62
C THR A 5 16.84 -8.22 10.57
N GLY A 6 15.62 -7.94 11.04
CA GLY A 6 14.88 -8.90 11.87
C GLY A 6 13.91 -8.31 12.90
N VAL A 7 13.49 -7.05 12.79
CA VAL A 7 12.40 -6.54 13.64
C VAL A 7 11.06 -6.82 12.97
N ALA A 8 10.17 -7.51 13.69
CA ALA A 8 8.83 -7.84 13.24
C ALA A 8 8.09 -6.59 12.72
N PRO A 9 7.24 -6.72 11.70
CA PRO A 9 6.51 -5.58 11.15
C PRO A 9 5.69 -4.90 12.26
N CYS A 10 5.83 -3.57 12.39
CA CYS A 10 5.13 -2.76 13.39
C CYS A 10 3.65 -3.18 13.54
N LEU A 11 3.35 -3.82 14.68
CA LEU A 11 2.03 -4.39 15.00
C LEU A 11 0.96 -3.30 15.18
N ARG A 12 1.35 -2.05 15.47
CA ARG A 12 0.43 -0.90 15.58
C ARG A 12 -0.16 -0.42 14.25
N CYS A 13 0.29 -0.95 13.11
CA CYS A 13 -0.35 -0.71 11.81
C CYS A 13 -1.34 -1.84 11.44
N ALA A 14 -1.67 -2.76 12.38
CA ALA A 14 -2.48 -3.95 12.11
C ALA A 14 -3.99 -3.72 12.15
N GLU A 15 -4.47 -2.57 12.63
CA GLU A 15 -5.90 -2.27 12.66
C GLU A 15 -6.32 -1.35 11.52
N SER A 16 -6.25 -1.88 10.29
CA SER A 16 -7.25 -1.56 9.28
C SER A 16 -7.73 -2.89 8.70
N THR A 17 -8.99 -3.22 8.93
CA THR A 17 -9.57 -4.53 8.59
C THR A 17 -9.63 -4.76 7.07
N ASP A 18 -9.39 -3.73 6.25
CA ASP A 18 -9.18 -3.85 4.81
C ASP A 18 -7.68 -3.95 4.46
N PRO A 19 -7.19 -5.11 3.97
CA PRO A 19 -5.81 -5.27 3.51
C PRO A 19 -5.45 -4.38 2.30
N ASP A 20 -6.43 -3.66 1.76
CA ASP A 20 -6.33 -2.84 0.57
C ASP A 20 -6.79 -1.40 0.83
N ALA A 21 -6.97 -1.03 2.10
CA ALA A 21 -7.12 0.37 2.45
C ALA A 21 -5.93 1.15 1.86
N VAL A 22 -6.21 2.33 1.30
CA VAL A 22 -5.16 3.21 0.80
C VAL A 22 -4.21 3.51 1.94
N HIS A 23 -2.92 3.30 1.69
CA HIS A 23 -1.86 3.61 2.63
C HIS A 23 -1.11 4.84 2.18
N VAL A 24 -0.41 5.45 3.12
CA VAL A 24 0.42 6.62 2.89
C VAL A 24 1.84 6.24 3.21
N VAL A 25 2.76 6.58 2.31
CA VAL A 25 4.20 6.56 2.55
C VAL A 25 4.67 8.00 2.66
N TYR A 26 5.52 8.29 3.64
CA TYR A 26 6.03 9.63 3.86
C TYR A 26 7.52 9.64 4.20
N LEU A 27 8.20 10.69 3.77
CA LEU A 27 9.60 10.97 4.03
C LEU A 27 9.70 12.19 4.95
N MET A 28 10.46 12.08 6.02
CA MET A 28 10.72 13.16 6.96
C MET A 28 12.22 13.39 7.16
N HIS A 29 12.59 14.63 7.44
CA HIS A 29 13.93 15.01 7.90
C HIS A 29 13.87 15.50 9.33
N PHE A 30 14.79 15.05 10.16
CA PHE A 30 14.97 15.49 11.54
C PHE A 30 16.33 16.19 11.66
N PRO A 31 16.41 17.53 11.46
CA PRO A 31 17.68 18.24 11.46
C PRO A 31 18.48 18.07 12.75
N ARG A 32 17.79 18.03 13.90
CA ARG A 32 18.44 17.85 15.22
C ARG A 32 19.06 16.48 15.41
N LEU A 33 18.60 15.49 14.64
CA LEU A 33 19.07 14.11 14.70
C LEU A 33 20.02 13.76 13.54
N ALA A 34 20.26 14.71 12.63
CA ALA A 34 21.00 14.48 11.39
C ALA A 34 20.52 13.21 10.65
N ALA A 35 19.20 13.05 10.55
CA ALA A 35 18.59 11.82 10.07
C ALA A 35 17.34 12.07 9.22
N TYR A 36 17.17 11.23 8.19
CA TYR A 36 15.93 11.05 7.47
C TYR A 36 15.15 9.85 8.04
N LYS A 37 13.82 9.88 7.88
CA LYS A 37 12.90 8.80 8.25
C LYS A 37 11.94 8.51 7.11
N ILE A 38 11.79 7.23 6.77
CA ILE A 38 10.67 6.74 5.99
C ILE A 38 9.62 6.18 6.96
N GLY A 39 8.35 6.36 6.63
CA GLY A 39 7.28 5.75 7.41
C GLY A 39 6.04 5.48 6.58
N ILE A 40 5.25 4.53 7.07
CA ILE A 40 3.97 4.15 6.49
C ILE A 40 2.84 4.31 7.50
N THR A 41 1.65 4.67 7.02
CA THR A 41 0.43 4.75 7.83
C THR A 41 -0.81 4.50 6.96
N SER A 42 -1.94 4.12 7.56
CA SER A 42 -3.22 4.07 6.85
C SER A 42 -3.78 5.48 6.69
N THR A 43 -4.67 5.67 5.72
CA THR A 43 -5.40 6.94 5.54
C THR A 43 -6.26 7.31 6.75
N GLU A 44 -6.76 6.34 7.50
CA GLU A 44 -7.57 6.53 8.71
C GLU A 44 -6.76 7.08 9.90
N LEU A 45 -5.50 6.62 10.06
CA LEU A 45 -4.60 7.04 11.14
C LEU A 45 -3.61 8.15 10.71
N ARG A 46 -3.85 8.73 9.53
CA ARG A 46 -2.99 9.68 8.81
C ARG A 46 -2.46 10.81 9.68
N HIS A 47 -3.33 11.40 10.50
CA HIS A 47 -3.05 12.69 11.13
C HIS A 47 -2.18 12.55 12.38
N ASP A 48 -2.39 11.49 13.17
CA ASP A 48 -1.79 11.42 14.50
C ASP A 48 -0.27 11.13 14.44
N ARG A 49 0.16 10.25 13.52
CA ARG A 49 1.59 9.89 13.44
C ARG A 49 2.46 10.96 12.81
N ILE A 50 2.02 11.53 11.69
CA ILE A 50 2.75 12.59 11.00
C ILE A 50 2.82 13.83 11.90
N ALA A 51 1.69 14.23 12.52
CA ALA A 51 1.68 15.37 13.44
C ALA A 51 2.58 15.13 14.66
N SER A 52 2.58 13.92 15.22
CA SER A 52 3.46 13.55 16.34
C SER A 52 4.94 13.71 15.98
N HIS A 53 5.38 13.23 14.81
CA HIS A 53 6.76 13.40 14.37
C HIS A 53 7.12 14.86 14.07
N VAL A 54 6.20 15.64 13.51
CA VAL A 54 6.40 17.08 13.32
C VAL A 54 6.55 17.80 14.65
N ALA A 55 5.73 17.46 15.65
CA ALA A 55 5.84 18.00 17.01
C ALA A 55 7.18 17.66 17.69
N GLN A 56 7.82 16.55 17.29
CA GLN A 56 9.14 16.13 17.75
C GLN A 56 10.30 16.79 16.96
N GLY A 57 10.01 17.74 16.08
CA GLY A 57 11.01 18.47 15.29
C GLY A 57 11.31 17.86 13.92
N GLY A 58 10.48 16.94 13.44
CA GLY A 58 10.53 16.44 12.08
C GLY A 58 9.95 17.43 11.07
N THR A 59 10.52 17.48 9.88
CA THR A 59 10.01 18.22 8.72
C THR A 59 9.53 17.19 7.69
N LEU A 60 8.24 17.24 7.35
CA LEU A 60 7.70 16.41 6.27
C LEU A 60 8.23 16.91 4.92
N LEU A 61 8.96 16.05 4.21
CA LEU A 61 9.52 16.37 2.89
C LEU A 61 8.60 15.91 1.77
N GLU A 62 8.20 14.64 1.80
CA GLU A 62 7.37 14.03 0.77
C GLU A 62 6.30 13.13 1.38
N ARG A 63 5.20 12.96 0.65
CA ARG A 63 4.06 12.15 1.05
C ARG A 63 3.28 11.70 -0.17
N TYR A 64 3.02 10.40 -0.27
CA TYR A 64 2.24 9.82 -1.35
C TYR A 64 1.27 8.77 -0.83
N GLU A 65 0.13 8.66 -1.52
CA GLU A 65 -0.79 7.55 -1.35
C GLU A 65 -0.35 6.38 -2.24
N VAL A 66 -0.48 5.17 -1.71
CA VAL A 66 -0.18 3.90 -2.37
C VAL A 66 -1.36 2.96 -2.18
N PRO A 67 -1.60 2.03 -3.13
CA PRO A 67 -2.88 1.35 -3.23
C PRO A 67 -3.24 0.49 -2.01
N ASN A 68 -2.25 0.02 -1.26
CA ASN A 68 -2.46 -0.87 -0.13
C ASN A 68 -1.22 -0.94 0.77
N ARG A 69 -1.34 -1.69 1.87
CA ARG A 69 -0.26 -1.89 2.84
C ARG A 69 0.97 -2.60 2.27
N GLU A 70 0.77 -3.57 1.38
CA GLU A 70 1.85 -4.34 0.77
C GLU A 70 2.71 -3.46 -0.14
N ALA A 71 2.08 -2.59 -0.93
CA ALA A 71 2.75 -1.57 -1.72
C ALA A 71 3.54 -0.60 -0.81
N ALA A 72 2.93 -0.14 0.30
CA ALA A 72 3.60 0.73 1.26
C ALA A 72 4.87 0.09 1.86
N ARG A 73 4.79 -1.19 2.26
CA ARG A 73 5.95 -1.94 2.77
C ARG A 73 7.01 -2.15 1.69
N THR A 74 6.59 -2.44 0.47
CA THR A 74 7.52 -2.61 -0.66
C THR A 74 8.31 -1.33 -0.92
N VAL A 75 7.68 -0.16 -0.82
CA VAL A 75 8.36 1.14 -0.91
C VAL A 75 9.31 1.34 0.27
N GLU A 76 8.86 1.11 1.51
CA GLU A 76 9.68 1.24 2.72
C GLU A 76 10.94 0.36 2.66
N GLU A 77 10.78 -0.93 2.37
CA GLU A 77 11.87 -1.89 2.23
C GLU A 77 12.83 -1.52 1.10
N PHE A 78 12.31 -1.05 -0.03
CA PHE A 78 13.15 -0.58 -1.14
C PHE A 78 14.03 0.60 -0.71
N VAL A 79 13.45 1.59 -0.03
CA VAL A 79 14.17 2.77 0.48
C VAL A 79 15.23 2.34 1.49
N LEU A 80 14.87 1.54 2.49
CA LEU A 80 15.79 1.08 3.54
C LEU A 80 16.96 0.26 2.96
N ARG A 81 16.69 -0.58 1.95
CA ARG A 81 17.75 -1.29 1.23
C ARG A 81 18.66 -0.35 0.44
N THR A 82 18.13 0.75 -0.10
CA THR A 82 18.91 1.73 -0.87
C THR A 82 19.85 2.52 0.03
N VAL A 83 19.40 2.89 1.22
CA VAL A 83 20.16 3.73 2.17
C VAL A 83 20.96 2.90 3.18
N LYS A 84 21.09 1.60 2.93
CA LYS A 84 21.53 0.63 3.94
C LYS A 84 22.93 0.93 4.52
N ASP A 85 23.79 1.55 3.71
CA ASP A 85 25.17 1.85 4.06
C ASP A 85 25.30 3.20 4.82
N TYR A 86 24.17 3.85 5.12
CA TYR A 86 24.08 5.15 5.80
C TYR A 86 23.25 5.06 7.09
N PRO A 87 23.56 4.16 8.04
CA PRO A 87 22.79 4.04 9.27
C PRO A 87 22.73 5.39 10.01
N SER A 88 21.57 5.72 10.58
CA SER A 88 21.46 6.84 11.50
C SER A 88 22.07 6.47 12.87
N ASN A 89 22.29 7.48 13.71
CA ASN A 89 22.60 7.29 15.12
C ASN A 89 21.34 7.33 16.01
N CYS A 90 20.15 7.28 15.42
CA CYS A 90 18.90 7.32 16.16
C CYS A 90 18.69 6.02 16.94
N THR A 91 18.12 6.15 18.12
CA THR A 91 17.80 5.06 19.03
C THR A 91 16.33 5.13 19.42
N GLU A 92 15.89 4.15 20.20
CA GLU A 92 14.56 4.12 20.80
C GLU A 92 14.28 5.34 21.70
N ARG A 93 15.32 6.01 22.23
CA ARG A 93 15.13 7.24 23.02
C ARG A 93 14.59 8.38 22.18
N GLU A 94 15.04 8.49 20.93
CA GLU A 94 14.55 9.49 19.98
C GLU A 94 13.22 9.07 19.35
N PHE A 95 12.98 7.75 19.21
CA PHE A 95 11.74 7.19 18.68
C PHE A 95 11.12 6.14 19.62
N PRO A 96 10.38 6.56 20.68
CA PRO A 96 9.94 5.68 21.76
C PRO A 96 8.81 4.69 21.41
N GLN A 97 8.28 4.74 20.19
CA GLN A 97 7.12 3.94 19.76
C GLN A 97 7.46 2.98 18.62
N ASP A 98 8.70 2.49 18.57
CA ASP A 98 9.35 2.00 17.35
C ASP A 98 9.46 3.11 16.29
N GLY A 99 10.41 2.98 15.36
CA GLY A 99 10.63 4.05 14.36
C GLY A 99 12.07 4.30 13.99
N TYR A 100 13.01 3.96 14.88
CA TYR A 100 14.43 4.28 14.69
C TYR A 100 15.07 3.38 13.61
N THR A 101 14.51 2.19 13.38
CA THR A 101 14.95 1.25 12.32
C THR A 101 14.63 1.73 10.92
N GLU A 102 13.67 2.63 10.75
CA GLU A 102 13.33 3.22 9.46
C GLU A 102 14.00 4.59 9.25
N THR A 103 15.20 4.78 9.82
CA THR A 103 15.97 6.02 9.70
C THR A 103 17.36 5.79 9.14
N TRP A 104 17.88 6.79 8.43
CA TRP A 104 19.24 6.82 7.90
C TRP A 104 19.86 8.21 8.08
N SER A 105 21.19 8.29 8.08
CA SER A 105 21.90 9.56 8.21
C SER A 105 21.56 10.52 7.07
N ASP A 106 21.40 11.80 7.39
CA ASP A 106 21.15 12.83 6.38
C ASP A 106 22.38 13.22 5.55
N GLY A 107 23.55 12.68 5.88
CA GLY A 107 24.73 12.64 5.01
C GLY A 107 24.66 11.54 3.93
N GLY A 108 23.62 10.71 3.95
CA GLY A 108 23.33 9.71 2.92
C GLY A 108 22.60 10.27 1.70
N PRO A 109 22.23 9.41 0.75
CA PRO A 109 21.56 9.85 -0.47
C PRO A 109 20.17 10.42 -0.15
N GLY A 110 19.83 11.51 -0.85
CA GLY A 110 18.45 12.00 -0.90
C GLY A 110 17.59 10.99 -1.67
N ILE A 111 16.41 10.71 -1.14
CA ILE A 111 15.42 9.82 -1.76
C ILE A 111 14.31 10.68 -2.33
N ASP A 112 14.00 10.49 -3.61
CA ASP A 112 12.82 11.03 -4.28
C ASP A 112 11.73 9.96 -4.23
N LEU A 113 10.80 10.12 -3.29
CA LEU A 113 9.80 9.10 -3.00
C LEU A 113 8.83 8.92 -4.17
N GLY A 114 8.50 10.00 -4.89
CA GLY A 114 7.68 9.95 -6.09
C GLY A 114 8.29 9.07 -7.18
N LYS A 115 9.59 9.22 -7.46
CA LYS A 115 10.30 8.37 -8.43
C LYS A 115 10.37 6.91 -8.00
N VAL A 116 10.61 6.63 -6.72
CA VAL A 116 10.63 5.26 -6.20
C VAL A 116 9.26 4.59 -6.42
N ILE A 117 8.17 5.28 -6.06
CA ILE A 117 6.82 4.75 -6.23
C ILE A 117 6.49 4.54 -7.71
N ALA A 118 6.78 5.51 -8.57
CA ALA A 118 6.53 5.40 -10.00
C ALA A 118 7.26 4.20 -10.62
N ARG A 119 8.53 3.99 -10.23
CA ARG A 119 9.32 2.83 -10.66
C ARG A 119 8.72 1.52 -10.18
N LEU A 120 8.39 1.38 -8.89
CA LEU A 120 7.83 0.15 -8.33
C LEU A 120 6.45 -0.17 -8.92
N ALA A 121 5.66 0.85 -9.23
CA ALA A 121 4.39 0.69 -9.94
C ALA A 121 4.62 0.18 -11.39
N GLN A 122 5.59 0.76 -12.11
CA GLN A 122 5.94 0.32 -13.46
C GLN A 122 6.50 -1.11 -13.51
N GLU A 123 7.29 -1.49 -12.51
CA GLU A 123 7.84 -2.84 -12.36
C GLU A 123 6.80 -3.85 -11.84
N GLU A 124 5.57 -3.39 -11.53
CA GLU A 124 4.53 -4.19 -10.89
C GLU A 124 5.07 -4.93 -9.65
N ALA A 125 5.80 -4.21 -8.80
CA ALA A 125 6.33 -4.76 -7.55
C ALA A 125 5.20 -5.22 -6.62
N PRO A 126 5.47 -6.06 -5.60
CA PRO A 126 4.44 -6.55 -4.69
C PRO A 126 3.52 -5.44 -4.15
N GLY A 127 2.22 -5.67 -4.21
CA GLY A 127 1.18 -4.69 -3.86
C GLY A 127 0.79 -3.74 -5.00
N PHE A 128 1.64 -3.50 -6.00
CA PHE A 128 1.31 -2.73 -7.21
C PHE A 128 0.73 -3.60 -8.34
N ASP A 129 0.88 -4.93 -8.26
CA ASP A 129 0.48 -5.89 -9.29
C ASP A 129 -0.94 -6.47 -9.12
N ARG A 130 -1.71 -5.97 -8.16
CA ARG A 130 -2.99 -6.56 -7.75
C ARG A 130 -4.06 -6.55 -8.83
N LEU A 131 -4.21 -5.44 -9.58
CA LEU A 131 -5.17 -5.39 -10.68
C LEU A 131 -4.85 -6.44 -11.75
N ARG A 132 -3.57 -6.65 -12.08
CA ARG A 132 -3.17 -7.71 -13.02
C ARG A 132 -3.50 -9.09 -12.48
N LYS A 133 -3.18 -9.37 -11.20
CA LYS A 133 -3.53 -10.63 -10.53
C LYS A 133 -5.04 -10.88 -10.51
N LEU A 134 -5.83 -9.84 -10.27
CA LEU A 134 -7.30 -9.91 -10.32
C LEU A 134 -7.80 -10.19 -11.72
N LYS A 135 -7.29 -9.49 -12.73
CA LYS A 135 -7.62 -9.76 -14.14
C LYS A 135 -7.29 -11.21 -14.51
N ALA A 136 -6.10 -11.70 -14.18
CA ALA A 136 -5.72 -13.10 -14.43
C ALA A 136 -6.66 -14.11 -13.76
N TYR A 137 -7.11 -13.86 -12.52
CA TYR A 137 -8.12 -14.68 -11.87
C TYR A 137 -9.45 -14.69 -12.66
N PHE A 138 -9.90 -13.52 -13.14
CA PHE A 138 -11.12 -13.41 -13.92
C PHE A 138 -10.98 -13.82 -15.40
N ASP A 139 -9.76 -13.99 -15.91
CA ASP A 139 -9.52 -14.62 -17.21
C ASP A 139 -9.84 -16.13 -17.14
N GLU A 140 -9.53 -16.76 -16.00
CA GLU A 140 -9.87 -18.17 -15.74
C GLU A 140 -11.32 -18.35 -15.29
N GLU A 141 -11.87 -17.40 -14.53
CA GLU A 141 -13.25 -17.42 -14.06
C GLU A 141 -13.99 -16.13 -14.43
N PRO A 142 -14.43 -15.98 -15.69
CA PRO A 142 -15.05 -14.76 -16.19
C PRO A 142 -16.12 -14.18 -15.26
N VAL A 143 -16.11 -12.87 -15.13
CA VAL A 143 -17.16 -12.15 -14.40
C VAL A 143 -18.49 -12.33 -15.13
N ALA A 144 -19.52 -12.78 -14.42
CA ALA A 144 -20.86 -12.83 -14.96
C ALA A 144 -21.47 -11.43 -15.07
N ILE A 145 -22.32 -11.19 -16.07
CA ILE A 145 -22.97 -9.88 -16.27
C ILE A 145 -23.79 -9.52 -15.02
N GLU A 146 -24.44 -10.49 -14.39
CA GLU A 146 -25.24 -10.32 -13.18
C GLU A 146 -24.40 -9.80 -12.01
N GLU A 147 -23.13 -10.22 -11.91
CA GLU A 147 -22.18 -9.76 -10.90
C GLU A 147 -21.75 -8.30 -11.16
N LEU A 148 -21.60 -7.90 -12.44
CA LEU A 148 -21.26 -6.52 -12.82
C LEU A 148 -22.42 -5.55 -12.69
N VAL A 149 -23.65 -6.00 -12.95
CA VAL A 149 -24.87 -5.17 -12.91
C VAL A 149 -25.08 -4.54 -11.53
N ALA A 150 -24.60 -5.17 -10.46
CA ALA A 150 -24.62 -4.62 -9.10
C ALA A 150 -23.77 -3.36 -8.95
N PHE A 151 -22.78 -3.15 -9.82
CA PHE A 151 -21.84 -2.03 -9.82
C PHE A 151 -22.04 -1.10 -11.02
N ARG A 152 -23.20 -1.11 -11.67
CA ARG A 152 -23.42 -0.29 -12.86
C ARG A 152 -23.46 1.21 -12.52
N ARG A 153 -22.86 2.02 -13.37
CA ARG A 153 -23.04 3.48 -13.45
C ARG A 153 -23.56 3.81 -14.83
N ILE A 154 -24.63 4.57 -14.89
CA ILE A 154 -25.23 5.04 -16.15
C ILE A 154 -25.30 6.56 -16.05
N GLU A 155 -24.68 7.24 -17.01
CA GLU A 155 -24.70 8.69 -17.10
C GLU A 155 -25.23 9.11 -18.47
N ALA A 156 -26.21 10.00 -18.49
CA ALA A 156 -26.62 10.66 -19.72
C ALA A 156 -25.67 11.84 -19.98
N ILE A 157 -25.03 11.83 -21.14
CA ILE A 157 -24.21 12.93 -21.64
C ILE A 157 -24.80 13.43 -22.96
N GLU A 158 -24.79 14.74 -23.18
CA GLU A 158 -25.18 15.31 -24.46
C GLU A 158 -23.95 15.42 -25.36
N VAL A 159 -24.04 14.84 -26.56
CA VAL A 159 -23.00 14.93 -27.59
C VAL A 159 -23.67 15.39 -28.87
N ASP A 160 -23.31 16.57 -29.35
CA ASP A 160 -23.87 17.18 -30.58
C ASP A 160 -25.41 17.21 -30.62
N GLY A 161 -26.05 17.53 -29.49
CA GLY A 161 -27.52 17.57 -29.35
C GLY A 161 -28.20 16.20 -29.28
N VAL A 162 -27.43 15.11 -29.16
CA VAL A 162 -27.92 13.74 -28.94
C VAL A 162 -27.63 13.31 -27.51
N GLU A 163 -28.63 12.82 -26.81
CA GLU A 163 -28.45 12.19 -25.51
C GLU A 163 -27.81 10.80 -25.69
N VAL A 164 -26.62 10.62 -25.10
CA VAL A 164 -25.85 9.38 -25.12
C VAL A 164 -25.77 8.84 -23.69
N LEU A 165 -26.14 7.58 -23.49
CA LEU A 165 -25.97 6.91 -22.22
C LEU A 165 -24.58 6.26 -22.14
N HIS A 166 -23.71 6.81 -21.30
CA HIS A 166 -22.44 6.21 -20.95
C HIS A 166 -22.66 5.17 -19.83
N VAL A 167 -22.38 3.90 -20.15
CA VAL A 167 -22.49 2.78 -19.22
C VAL A 167 -21.09 2.38 -18.76
N GLY A 168 -20.88 2.38 -17.45
CA GLY A 168 -19.62 1.97 -16.84
C GLY A 168 -19.85 1.33 -15.47
N VAL A 169 -18.79 1.31 -14.66
CA VAL A 169 -18.84 0.85 -13.28
C VAL A 169 -18.89 2.03 -12.31
N SER A 170 -19.59 1.86 -11.19
CA SER A 170 -19.80 2.87 -10.13
C SER A 170 -18.54 3.15 -9.32
N GLU A 171 -17.54 2.29 -9.43
CA GLU A 171 -16.30 2.31 -8.66
C GLU A 171 -15.14 1.89 -9.58
N PRO A 172 -13.87 2.19 -9.24
CA PRO A 172 -12.72 1.70 -10.00
C PRO A 172 -12.77 0.19 -10.24
N LEU A 173 -12.41 -0.25 -11.44
CA LEU A 173 -12.54 -1.66 -11.87
C LEU A 173 -11.92 -2.65 -10.88
N GLU A 174 -10.77 -2.31 -10.29
CA GLU A 174 -10.14 -3.13 -9.26
C GLU A 174 -11.06 -3.40 -8.07
N GLN A 175 -11.76 -2.37 -7.57
CA GLN A 175 -12.69 -2.49 -6.44
C GLN A 175 -13.88 -3.38 -6.79
N VAL A 176 -14.43 -3.21 -8.00
CA VAL A 176 -15.52 -4.04 -8.51
C VAL A 176 -15.12 -5.51 -8.58
N LEU A 177 -14.00 -5.82 -9.24
CA LEU A 177 -13.49 -7.19 -9.38
C LEU A 177 -13.21 -7.83 -8.00
N ARG A 178 -12.70 -7.06 -7.04
CA ARG A 178 -12.48 -7.55 -5.67
C ARG A 178 -13.78 -7.88 -4.96
N LYS A 179 -14.79 -7.01 -5.02
CA LYS A 179 -16.09 -7.26 -4.37
C LYS A 179 -16.77 -8.48 -4.95
N ILE A 180 -16.65 -8.69 -6.26
CA ILE A 180 -17.15 -9.90 -6.94
C ILE A 180 -16.41 -11.14 -6.41
N ARG A 181 -15.07 -11.13 -6.42
CA ARG A 181 -14.27 -12.25 -5.91
C ARG A 181 -14.56 -12.56 -4.44
N ALA A 182 -14.71 -11.54 -3.59
CA ALA A 182 -15.07 -11.69 -2.19
C ALA A 182 -16.48 -12.31 -2.04
N GLY A 183 -17.45 -11.85 -2.85
CA GLY A 183 -18.79 -12.45 -2.91
C GLY A 183 -18.75 -13.93 -3.27
N ARG A 184 -17.93 -14.32 -4.25
CA ARG A 184 -17.74 -15.74 -4.63
C ARG A 184 -17.16 -16.58 -3.49
N ALA A 185 -16.18 -16.05 -2.76
CA ALA A 185 -15.58 -16.73 -1.61
C ALA A 185 -16.61 -16.99 -0.49
N VAL A 186 -17.48 -16.02 -0.20
CA VAL A 186 -18.56 -16.16 0.79
C VAL A 186 -19.63 -17.17 0.33
N GLN A 187 -19.89 -17.24 -0.98
CA GLN A 187 -20.88 -18.15 -1.58
C GLN A 187 -20.31 -19.56 -1.88
N GLY A 188 -19.04 -19.84 -1.57
CA GLY A 188 -18.41 -21.13 -1.85
C GLY A 188 -18.17 -21.42 -3.33
N ARG A 189 -18.16 -20.40 -4.19
CA ARG A 189 -17.93 -20.51 -5.66
C ARG A 189 -16.48 -20.17 -6.07
N GLY A 190 -15.49 -20.55 -5.25
CA GLY A 190 -14.07 -20.39 -5.58
C GLY A 190 -13.42 -21.72 -6.00
N PRO A 191 -12.22 -21.70 -6.59
CA PRO A 191 -11.51 -22.93 -6.93
C PRO A 191 -11.25 -23.68 -5.64
N GLY A 192 -11.69 -24.94 -5.58
CA GLY A 192 -11.47 -25.79 -4.41
C GLY A 192 -10.00 -25.78 -4.05
N LEU A 193 -9.68 -25.35 -2.82
CA LEU A 193 -8.34 -25.56 -2.27
C LEU A 193 -7.98 -27.03 -2.49
N PRO A 194 -6.74 -27.35 -2.96
CA PRO A 194 -6.32 -28.74 -2.99
C PRO A 194 -6.45 -29.29 -1.57
N ALA A 195 -7.21 -30.38 -1.45
CA ALA A 195 -7.44 -31.07 -0.19
C ALA A 195 -6.10 -31.27 0.50
N ARG A 196 -5.98 -30.79 1.75
CA ARG A 196 -4.86 -31.15 2.61
C ARG A 196 -4.87 -32.67 2.70
N SER A 197 -3.89 -33.30 2.08
CA SER A 197 -3.62 -34.72 2.27
C SER A 197 -3.43 -34.96 3.77
N GLU A 198 -4.39 -35.64 4.38
CA GLU A 198 -4.24 -36.24 5.69
C GLU A 198 -3.03 -37.19 5.62
N GLN A 199 -1.93 -36.82 6.27
CA GLN A 199 -0.92 -37.79 6.65
C GLN A 199 -1.53 -38.63 7.77
N ALA A 200 -2.03 -39.80 7.38
CA ALA A 200 -2.28 -40.90 8.28
C ALA A 200 -0.95 -41.31 8.95
N ARG A 201 -1.10 -41.75 10.21
CA ARG A 201 -0.08 -42.19 11.17
C ARG A 201 0.92 -43.19 10.64
#